data_AF-A0A1Y5PH40-F1
#
_entry.id   AF-A0A1Y5PH40-F1
#
_cell.length_a   1.000
_cell.length_b   1.000
_cell.length_c   1.000
_cell.angle_alpha   90.00
_cell.angle_beta   90.00
_cell.angle_gamma   90.00
#
_symmetry.space_group_name_H-M   'P 1'
#
loop_
_entity.id
_entity.type
_entity.pdbx_description
1 polymer ?
#
loop_
_entity_poly.entity_id
_entity_poly.type
_entity_poly.pdbx_seq_one_letter_code
_entity_poly.pdbx_strand_id
1 'polypeptide(L)'
;MTAVVAGRVDSELPTDQCIVTRSQKAPWVKGDNFQQTNNTMLLFLNCNAGLATAGKPGNSATSPEGQQALKDQHAYQWKSTTEDGAAWCAENLKAHPTWTGNALLGCPGTGT
;
A
#
# COMPACT_ATOMS: atom_id res chain seq x y z
N MET A 1 -15.87 10.73 -13.94
CA MET A 1 -15.18 11.30 -12.76
C MET A 1 -13.69 11.16 -12.95
N THR A 2 -12.94 12.24 -12.83
CA THR A 2 -11.49 12.30 -12.97
C THR A 2 -10.86 12.38 -11.59
N ALA A 3 -9.92 11.48 -11.28
CA ALA A 3 -9.12 11.54 -10.06
C ALA A 3 -7.87 12.40 -10.29
N VAL A 4 -7.56 13.29 -9.37
CA VAL A 4 -6.39 14.17 -9.42
C VAL A 4 -5.68 14.13 -8.08
N VAL A 5 -4.36 13.97 -8.09
CA VAL A 5 -3.53 14.08 -6.88
C VAL A 5 -3.46 15.56 -6.50
N ALA A 6 -4.08 15.92 -5.38
CA ALA A 6 -4.16 17.29 -4.89
C ALA A 6 -3.06 17.61 -3.87
N GLY A 7 -2.56 16.59 -3.18
CA GLY A 7 -1.47 16.73 -2.23
C GLY A 7 -0.75 15.41 -2.01
N ARG A 8 0.54 15.50 -1.75
CA ARG A 8 1.41 14.35 -1.49
C ARG A 8 2.33 14.68 -0.32
N VAL A 9 2.41 13.76 0.62
CA VAL A 9 3.40 13.80 1.71
C VAL A 9 4.41 12.68 1.46
N ASP A 10 5.69 13.06 1.50
CA ASP A 10 6.84 12.18 1.27
C ASP A 10 6.97 11.64 -0.17
N SER A 11 8.13 11.07 -0.48
CA SER A 11 8.54 10.59 -1.81
C SER A 11 9.16 9.20 -1.82
N GLU A 12 9.18 8.48 -0.69
CA GLU A 12 9.84 7.18 -0.59
C GLU A 12 9.16 6.10 -1.44
N LEU A 13 7.83 6.10 -1.53
CA LEU A 13 7.07 5.16 -2.38
C LEU A 13 6.71 5.75 -3.76
N PRO A 14 6.62 4.94 -4.83
CA PRO A 14 6.01 5.38 -6.09
C PRO A 14 4.52 5.69 -5.90
N THR A 15 3.95 6.55 -6.75
CA THR A 15 2.59 7.11 -6.54
C THR A 15 1.50 6.06 -6.47
N ASP A 16 1.65 4.96 -7.21
CA ASP A 16 0.74 3.81 -7.23
C ASP A 16 0.77 2.97 -5.95
N GLN A 17 1.78 3.15 -5.10
CA GLN A 17 1.92 2.49 -3.80
C GLN A 17 1.58 3.41 -2.62
N CYS A 18 1.22 4.67 -2.87
CA CYS A 18 0.85 5.59 -1.81
C CYS A 18 -0.57 5.33 -1.30
N ILE A 19 -0.78 5.52 0.00
CA ILE A 19 -2.09 5.37 0.63
C ILE A 19 -2.87 6.68 0.48
N VAL A 20 -4.12 6.59 0.02
CA VAL A 20 -5.05 7.72 0.05
C VAL A 20 -5.48 7.96 1.49
N THR A 21 -5.04 9.06 2.10
CA THR A 21 -5.42 9.43 3.46
C THR A 21 -6.68 10.28 3.51
N ARG A 22 -7.01 10.96 2.40
CA ARG A 22 -8.22 11.77 2.27
C ARG A 22 -8.61 11.90 0.80
N SER A 23 -9.92 11.93 0.56
CA SER A 23 -10.50 12.28 -0.73
C SER A 23 -11.61 13.32 -0.58
N GLN A 24 -11.73 14.24 -1.54
CA GLN A 24 -12.84 15.18 -1.58
C GLN A 24 -13.19 15.59 -3.01
N LYS A 25 -14.45 15.96 -3.25
CA LYS A 25 -14.81 16.62 -4.51
C LYS A 25 -14.13 17.98 -4.59
N ALA A 26 -13.74 18.39 -5.80
CA ALA A 26 -13.16 19.70 -6.03
C ALA A 26 -14.15 20.81 -5.62
N PRO A 27 -13.83 21.66 -4.62
CA PRO A 27 -14.76 22.67 -4.13
C PRO A 27 -14.80 23.95 -4.98
N TRP A 28 -14.07 23.99 -6.11
CA TRP A 28 -13.91 25.21 -6.91
C TRP A 28 -14.66 25.18 -8.24
N VAL A 29 -14.87 26.39 -8.73
CA VAL A 29 -15.38 26.71 -10.06
C VAL A 29 -14.19 26.86 -11.00
N LYS A 30 -14.26 26.32 -12.22
CA LYS A 30 -13.19 26.55 -13.21
C LYS A 30 -13.28 27.96 -13.78
N GLY A 31 -12.14 28.65 -13.90
CA GLY A 31 -12.10 30.03 -14.39
C GLY A 31 -12.32 30.19 -15.90
N ASP A 32 -12.27 29.11 -16.68
CA ASP A 32 -12.46 29.11 -18.13
C ASP A 32 -13.94 29.21 -18.55
N ASN A 33 -14.85 28.61 -17.76
CA ASN A 33 -16.28 28.59 -18.06
C ASN A 33 -17.19 28.94 -16.87
N PHE A 34 -16.60 29.31 -15.72
CA PHE A 34 -17.30 29.62 -14.47
C PHE A 34 -18.29 28.54 -14.00
N GLN A 35 -18.07 27.27 -14.38
CA GLN A 35 -18.89 26.14 -13.94
C GLN A 35 -18.26 25.41 -12.74
N GLN A 36 -19.10 24.86 -11.86
CA GLN A 36 -18.65 24.02 -10.76
C GLN A 36 -17.95 22.76 -11.27
N THR A 37 -16.82 22.42 -10.66
CA THR A 37 -16.07 21.22 -11.02
C THR A 37 -16.67 19.98 -10.34
N ASN A 38 -17.80 19.51 -10.84
CA ASN A 38 -18.52 18.39 -10.22
C ASN A 38 -17.96 17.00 -10.59
N ASN A 39 -17.06 16.93 -11.56
CA ASN A 39 -16.52 15.68 -12.10
C ASN A 39 -15.07 15.41 -11.67
N THR A 40 -14.54 16.11 -10.66
CA THR A 40 -13.16 15.93 -10.17
C THR A 40 -13.14 15.50 -8.71
N MET A 41 -12.47 14.39 -8.44
CA MET A 41 -12.14 13.92 -7.09
C MET A 41 -10.66 14.22 -6.81
N LEU A 42 -10.39 14.89 -5.71
CA LEU A 42 -9.06 15.20 -5.21
C LEU A 42 -8.60 14.12 -4.25
N LEU A 43 -7.40 13.61 -4.46
CA LEU A 43 -6.77 12.60 -3.62
C LEU A 43 -5.57 13.21 -2.90
N PHE A 44 -5.48 12.96 -1.60
CA PHE A 44 -4.33 13.30 -0.77
C PHE A 44 -3.60 12.01 -0.42
N LEU A 45 -2.33 11.95 -0.81
CA LEU A 45 -1.52 10.74 -0.73
C LEU A 45 -0.50 10.85 0.40
N ASN A 46 -0.36 9.76 1.16
CA ASN A 46 0.79 9.51 2.02
C ASN A 46 1.68 8.47 1.33
N CYS A 47 2.92 8.86 1.04
CA CYS A 47 3.91 8.05 0.34
C CYS A 47 5.09 7.66 1.24
N ASN A 48 4.90 7.68 2.55
CA ASN A 48 5.86 7.12 3.51
C ASN A 48 6.03 5.62 3.27
N ALA A 49 7.23 5.09 3.50
CA ALA A 49 7.41 3.64 3.56
C ALA A 49 6.55 3.02 4.67
N GLY A 50 6.10 1.78 4.46
CA GLY A 50 5.31 1.03 5.45
C GLY A 50 6.01 0.91 6.82
N LEU A 51 7.34 0.92 6.83
CA LEU A 51 8.18 0.91 8.02
C LEU A 51 9.39 1.83 7.81
N ALA A 52 9.74 2.62 8.83
CA ALA A 52 10.97 3.41 8.82
C ALA A 52 12.21 2.50 8.89
N THR A 53 13.24 2.82 8.11
CA THR A 53 14.55 2.14 8.16
C THR A 53 15.66 3.18 8.26
N ALA A 54 16.91 2.74 8.44
CA ALA A 54 18.03 3.66 8.60
C ALA A 54 18.15 4.62 7.40
N GLY A 55 17.96 5.92 7.65
CA GLY A 55 18.01 6.96 6.63
C GLY A 55 16.79 7.05 5.71
N LYS A 56 15.74 6.23 5.93
CA LYS A 56 14.50 6.23 5.14
C LYS A 56 13.28 6.51 6.01
N PRO A 57 12.53 7.58 5.73
CA PRO A 57 11.32 7.89 6.48
C PRO A 57 10.24 6.83 6.22
N GLY A 58 9.41 6.57 7.24
CA GLY A 58 8.37 5.56 7.21
C GLY A 58 7.60 5.52 8.54
N ASN A 59 6.64 4.60 8.67
CA ASN A 59 5.95 4.44 9.95
C ASN A 59 6.89 3.90 11.02
N SER A 60 6.75 4.40 12.26
CA SER A 60 7.52 3.87 13.39
C SER A 60 7.16 2.40 13.62
N ALA A 61 8.16 1.55 13.85
CA ALA A 61 7.94 0.14 14.24
C ALA A 61 7.07 -0.01 15.50
N THR A 62 6.90 1.05 16.27
CA THR A 62 6.07 1.09 17.47
C THR A 62 4.66 1.63 17.24
N SER A 63 4.35 2.24 16.08
CA SER A 63 2.97 2.65 15.77
C SER A 63 2.13 1.43 15.37
N PRO A 64 0.80 1.47 15.50
CA PRO A 64 -0.06 0.38 15.04
C PRO A 64 0.19 -0.01 13.58
N GLU A 65 0.36 0.96 12.70
CA GLU A 65 0.61 0.76 11.27
C GLU A 65 2.00 0.16 11.03
N GLY A 66 3.04 0.65 11.69
CA GLY A 66 4.39 0.11 11.54
C GLY A 66 4.57 -1.26 12.17
N GLN A 67 3.85 -1.58 13.26
CA GLN A 67 3.80 -2.94 13.81
C GLN A 67 3.18 -3.91 12.82
N GLN A 68 2.11 -3.51 12.13
CA GLN A 68 1.50 -4.34 11.11
C GLN A 68 2.45 -4.55 9.93
N ALA A 69 3.07 -3.47 9.42
CA ALA A 69 4.06 -3.56 8.34
C ALA A 69 5.27 -4.45 8.70
N LEU A 70 5.74 -4.38 9.95
CA LEU A 70 6.82 -5.24 10.44
C LEU A 70 6.40 -6.73 10.48
N LYS A 71 5.18 -7.03 10.95
CA LYS A 71 4.64 -8.40 10.93
C LYS A 71 4.53 -8.94 9.51
N ASP A 72 4.02 -8.14 8.59
CA ASP A 72 3.86 -8.53 7.19
C ASP A 72 5.22 -8.74 6.52
N GLN A 73 6.20 -7.87 6.80
CA GLN A 73 7.59 -8.04 6.34
C GLN A 73 8.21 -9.33 6.89
N HIS A 74 8.07 -9.63 8.17
CA HIS A 74 8.58 -10.86 8.78
C HIS A 74 7.90 -12.10 8.20
N ALA A 75 6.58 -12.07 8.01
CA ALA A 75 5.83 -13.17 7.42
C ALA A 75 6.27 -13.42 5.97
N TYR A 76 6.46 -12.37 5.18
CA TYR A 76 7.01 -12.45 3.83
C TYR A 76 8.41 -13.08 3.84
N GLN A 77 9.31 -12.58 4.70
CA GLN A 77 10.68 -13.08 4.81
C GLN A 77 10.71 -14.56 5.22
N TRP A 78 9.91 -14.95 6.21
CA TRP A 78 9.83 -16.34 6.65
C TRP A 78 9.37 -17.28 5.53
N LYS A 79 8.29 -16.92 4.81
CA LYS A 79 7.77 -17.69 3.67
C LYS A 79 8.75 -17.80 2.50
N SER A 80 9.55 -16.76 2.27
CA SER A 80 10.45 -16.67 1.11
C SER A 80 11.86 -17.20 1.36
N THR A 81 12.31 -17.28 2.62
CA THR A 81 13.72 -17.58 2.93
C THR A 81 13.93 -18.82 3.81
N THR A 82 12.89 -19.41 4.39
CA THR A 82 13.01 -20.58 5.28
C THR A 82 12.35 -21.82 4.69
N GLU A 83 12.88 -23.01 5.03
CA GLU A 83 12.32 -24.30 4.61
C GLU A 83 10.92 -24.55 5.21
N ASP A 84 10.75 -24.24 6.50
CA ASP A 84 9.46 -24.32 7.17
C ASP A 84 8.41 -23.40 6.53
N GLY A 85 8.82 -22.19 6.14
CA GLY A 85 7.98 -21.24 5.41
C GLY A 85 7.59 -21.76 4.02
N ALA A 86 8.54 -22.38 3.30
CA ALA A 86 8.27 -23.00 2.01
C ALA A 86 7.31 -24.19 2.12
N ALA A 87 7.45 -25.02 3.16
CA ALA A 87 6.55 -26.13 3.44
C ALA A 87 5.13 -25.63 3.76
N TRP A 88 5.01 -24.62 4.61
CA TRP A 88 3.74 -23.96 4.90
C TRP A 88 3.09 -23.40 3.63
N CYS A 89 3.87 -22.76 2.76
CA CYS A 89 3.38 -22.24 1.49
C CYS A 89 2.83 -23.35 0.59
N ALA A 90 3.57 -24.47 0.44
CA ALA A 90 3.14 -25.61 -0.37
C ALA A 90 1.83 -26.24 0.15
N GLU A 91 1.69 -26.36 1.48
CA GLU A 91 0.47 -26.87 2.11
C GLU A 91 -0.72 -25.94 1.89
N ASN A 92 -0.54 -24.64 2.13
CA ASN A 92 -1.63 -23.67 2.05
C ASN A 92 -2.07 -23.40 0.61
N LEU A 93 -1.14 -23.38 -0.34
CA LEU A 93 -1.48 -23.30 -1.78
C LEU A 93 -2.34 -24.48 -2.23
N LYS A 94 -2.09 -25.67 -1.69
CA LYS A 94 -2.86 -26.88 -2.01
C LYS A 94 -4.21 -26.91 -1.30
N ALA A 95 -4.24 -26.56 -0.01
CA ALA A 95 -5.45 -26.56 0.81
C ALA A 95 -6.42 -25.43 0.43
N HIS A 96 -5.88 -24.31 -0.04
CA HIS A 96 -6.64 -23.10 -0.34
C HIS A 96 -6.34 -22.58 -1.75
N PRO A 97 -6.76 -23.29 -2.80
CA PRO A 97 -6.45 -22.93 -4.19
C PRO A 97 -7.08 -21.60 -4.64
N THR A 98 -8.05 -21.07 -3.88
CA THR A 98 -8.68 -19.77 -4.15
C THR A 98 -8.08 -18.62 -3.36
N TRP A 99 -7.12 -18.88 -2.47
CA TRP A 99 -6.39 -17.80 -1.81
C TRP A 99 -5.50 -17.13 -2.86
N THR A 100 -5.65 -15.82 -2.98
CA THR A 100 -4.82 -14.97 -3.86
C THR A 100 -4.46 -13.69 -3.11
N GLY A 101 -3.33 -13.07 -3.44
CA GLY A 101 -2.90 -11.80 -2.85
C GLY A 101 -2.21 -11.94 -1.49
N ASN A 102 -2.47 -11.00 -0.57
CA ASN A 102 -1.72 -10.80 0.69
C ASN A 102 -1.55 -12.04 1.57
N ALA A 103 -2.50 -12.99 1.53
CA ALA A 103 -2.40 -14.22 2.32
C ALA A 103 -1.19 -15.10 1.92
N LEU A 104 -0.83 -15.09 0.64
CA LEU A 104 0.25 -15.93 0.08
C LEU A 104 1.49 -15.12 -0.32
N LEU A 105 1.45 -13.79 -0.25
CA LEU A 105 2.60 -12.92 -0.48
C LEU A 105 3.83 -13.43 0.28
N GLY A 106 4.93 -13.64 -0.46
CA GLY A 106 6.17 -14.26 0.02
C GLY A 106 6.32 -15.76 -0.30
N CYS A 107 5.26 -16.43 -0.75
CA CYS A 107 5.34 -17.81 -1.21
C CYS A 107 5.90 -17.92 -2.63
N PRO A 108 6.65 -19.00 -2.97
CA PRO A 108 7.15 -19.22 -4.32
C PRO A 108 6.01 -19.20 -5.38
N GLY A 109 6.20 -18.46 -6.46
CA GLY A 109 5.22 -18.35 -7.55
C GLY A 109 4.07 -17.38 -7.30
N THR A 110 4.03 -16.71 -6.15
CA THR A 110 3.11 -15.59 -5.89
C THR A 110 3.89 -14.28 -5.99
N GLY A 111 3.40 -13.34 -6.80
CA GLY A 111 4.11 -12.08 -7.10
C GLY A 111 4.38 -11.22 -5.86
N THR A 112 5.32 -10.28 -6.01
CA THR A 112 5.63 -9.21 -5.05
C THR A 112 4.57 -8.12 -5.05
#